data_AF-A0A1J5CZ31-F1
#
_entry.id   AF-A0A1J5CZ31-F1
#
_cell.length_a   1.000
_cell.length_b   1.000
_cell.length_c   1.000
_cell.angle_alpha   90.00
_cell.angle_beta   90.00
_cell.angle_gamma   90.00
#
_symmetry.space_group_name_H-M   'P 1'
#
loop_
_entity.id
_entity.type
_entity.pdbx_description
1 polymer ?
#
loop_
_entity_poly.entity_id
_entity_poly.type
_entity_poly.pdbx_seq_one_letter_code
_entity_poly.pdbx_strand_id
1 'polypeptide(L)' 'MFFLHETNDFVQSFETFEELKEYIEIRHAEEGGFDWISELKDNKREYYGCSWILNIEPIG' A
#
# COMPACT_ATOMS: atom_id res chain seq x y z
N MET A 1 13.20 3.03 5.38
CA MET A 1 12.99 1.77 4.67
C MET A 1 11.76 1.05 5.17
N PHE A 2 10.88 0.71 4.24
CA PHE A 2 9.64 -0.03 4.41
C PHE A 2 9.69 -1.31 3.57
N PHE A 3 8.98 -2.33 4.02
CA PHE A 3 8.89 -3.64 3.39
C PHE A 3 7.43 -4.00 3.20
N LEU A 4 7.04 -4.19 1.95
CA LEU A 4 5.72 -4.64 1.54
C LEU A 4 5.82 -6.10 1.10
N HIS A 5 5.05 -6.95 1.74
CA HIS A 5 4.92 -8.36 1.40
C HIS A 5 3.55 -8.60 0.78
N GLU A 6 3.55 -9.18 -0.41
CA GLU A 6 2.34 -9.52 -1.15
C GLU A 6 1.84 -10.93 -0.81
N THR A 7 0.60 -11.22 -1.17
CA THR A 7 -0.01 -12.55 -0.98
C THR A 7 0.57 -13.63 -1.91
N ASN A 8 1.34 -13.25 -2.93
CA ASN A 8 2.06 -14.13 -3.85
C ASN A 8 3.53 -14.39 -3.45
N ASP A 9 3.89 -14.12 -2.20
CA ASP A 9 5.25 -14.19 -1.64
C ASP A 9 6.28 -13.21 -2.28
N PHE A 10 5.82 -12.20 -3.03
CA PHE A 10 6.69 -11.13 -3.51
C PHE A 10 6.95 -10.10 -2.41
N VAL A 11 8.22 -9.70 -2.24
CA VAL A 11 8.62 -8.69 -1.25
C VAL A 11 9.28 -7.52 -1.96
N GLN A 12 8.80 -6.32 -1.68
CA GLN A 12 9.34 -5.07 -2.20
C GLN A 12 9.78 -4.15 -1.06
N SER A 13 10.86 -3.41 -1.28
CA SER A 13 11.39 -2.46 -0.30
C SER A 13 11.40 -1.03 -0.85
N PHE A 14 11.06 -0.07 -0.01
CA PHE A 14 10.98 1.35 -0.33
C PHE A 14 11.81 2.14 0.68
N GLU A 15 12.52 3.19 0.25
CA GLU A 15 13.35 3.97 1.17
C GLU A 15 12.48 4.91 2.00
N THR A 16 11.53 5.55 1.34
CA THR A 16 10.64 6.57 1.92
C THR A 16 9.20 6.06 2.03
N PHE A 17 8.40 6.76 2.85
CA PHE A 17 6.99 6.44 3.00
C PHE A 17 6.19 6.89 1.76
N GLU A 18 6.62 7.97 1.12
CA GLU A 18 6.05 8.51 -0.11
C GLU A 18 6.14 7.52 -1.27
N GLU A 19 7.31 6.90 -1.50
CA GLU A 19 7.50 5.88 -2.55
C GLU A 19 6.57 4.67 -2.35
N LEU A 20 6.49 4.18 -1.11
CA LEU A 20 5.58 3.09 -0.74
C LEU A 20 4.13 3.48 -1.02
N LYS A 21 3.74 4.70 -0.65
CA LYS A 21 2.37 5.18 -0.82
C LYS A 21 1.99 5.31 -2.29
N GLU A 22 2.84 5.93 -3.10
CA GLU A 22 2.64 6.07 -4.55
C GLU A 22 2.47 4.70 -5.21
N TYR A 23 3.31 3.74 -4.84
CA TYR A 23 3.22 2.37 -5.34
C TYR A 23 1.87 1.70 -5.03
N ILE A 24 1.43 1.80 -3.76
CA ILE A 24 0.14 1.23 -3.33
C ILE A 24 -1.03 1.91 -4.03
N GLU A 25 -1.00 3.24 -4.22
CA GLU A 25 -2.05 3.99 -4.90
C GLU A 25 -2.19 3.59 -6.38
N ILE A 26 -1.07 3.47 -7.10
CA ILE A 26 -1.06 3.03 -8.50
C ILE A 26 -1.66 1.63 -8.61
N ARG A 27 -1.14 0.69 -7.81
CA ARG A 27 -1.58 -0.71 -7.90
C ARG A 27 -3.01 -0.91 -7.43
N HIS A 28 -3.45 -0.15 -6.43
CA HIS A 28 -4.85 -0.13 -6.01
C HIS A 28 -5.79 0.30 -7.13
N ALA A 29 -5.40 1.28 -7.95
CA ALA A 29 -6.18 1.70 -9.10
C ALA A 29 -6.27 0.62 -10.20
N GLU A 30 -5.28 -0.28 -10.27
CA GLU A 30 -5.23 -1.38 -11.24
C GLU A 30 -6.00 -2.63 -10.76
N GLU A 31 -5.81 -3.03 -9.50
CA GLU A 31 -6.33 -4.29 -8.93
C GLU A 31 -7.69 -4.13 -8.24
N GLY A 32 -8.04 -2.92 -7.80
CA GLY A 32 -9.26 -2.65 -7.04
C GLY A 32 -9.26 -3.28 -5.65
N GLY A 33 -8.59 -2.65 -4.69
CA GLY A 33 -8.54 -3.10 -3.28
C GLY A 33 -7.12 -3.22 -2.72
N PHE A 34 -7.00 -3.83 -1.54
CA PHE A 34 -5.71 -4.08 -0.86
C PHE A 34 -5.48 -5.57 -0.56
N ASP A 35 -6.30 -6.47 -1.10
CA ASP A 35 -6.24 -7.93 -0.83
C ASP A 35 -4.92 -8.56 -1.27
N TRP A 36 -4.15 -7.88 -2.11
CA TRP A 36 -2.82 -8.28 -2.55
C TRP A 36 -1.72 -8.00 -1.51
N ILE A 37 -2.00 -7.21 -0.47
CA ILE A 37 -1.06 -6.90 0.61
C ILE A 37 -1.22 -7.91 1.74
N SER A 38 -0.17 -8.68 2.01
CA SER A 38 -0.10 -9.64 3.12
C SER A 38 0.45 -8.98 4.39
N GLU A 39 1.53 -8.21 4.26
CA GLU A 39 2.19 -7.56 5.39
C GLU A 39 2.84 -6.24 4.94
N LEU A 40 2.79 -5.22 5.79
CA LEU A 40 3.54 -4.00 5.60
C LEU A 40 4.22 -3.62 6.91
N LYS A 41 5.55 -3.45 6.89
CA LYS A 41 6.33 -3.09 8.07
C LYS A 41 7.53 -2.22 7.75
N ASP A 42 8.05 -1.51 8.74
CA ASP A 42 9.32 -0.77 8.61
C ASP A 42 10.53 -1.58 9.12
N ASN A 43 11.72 -1.02 9.00
CA ASN A 43 12.95 -1.62 9.51
C ASN A 43 13.04 -1.69 11.05
N LYS A 44 12.13 -1.03 11.77
CA LYS A 44 11.99 -1.12 13.23
C LYS A 44 11.00 -2.20 13.65
N ARG A 45 10.39 -2.90 12.68
CA ARG A 45 9.35 -3.91 12.87
C ARG A 45 8.02 -3.32 13.38
N GLU A 46 7.76 -2.06 13.08
CA GLU A 46 6.44 -1.46 13.23
C GLU A 46 5.58 -1.88 12.04
N TYR A 47 4.33 -2.27 12.29
CA TYR A 47 3.40 -2.77 11.27
C TYR A 47 2.39 -1.71 10.86
N TYR A 48 2.03 -1.71 9.59
CA TYR A 48 1.11 -0.76 8.99
C TYR A 48 0.01 -1.50 8.24
N GLY A 49 -1.11 -0.81 8.04
CA GLY A 49 -2.19 -1.26 7.18
C GLY A 49 -2.60 -0.15 6.22
N CYS A 50 -3.30 -0.52 5.17
CA CYS A 50 -3.85 0.41 4.20
C CYS A 50 -5.33 0.65 4.50
N SER A 51 -5.75 1.91 4.46
CA SER A 51 -7.15 2.31 4.54
C SER A 51 -7.44 3.30 3.43
N TRP A 52 -8.60 3.19 2.81
CA TRP A 52 -9.09 4.17 1.86
C TRP A 52 -10.24 4.97 2.48
N ILE A 53 -10.35 6.24 2.08
CA ILE A 53 -11.50 7.09 2.41
C ILE A 53 -12.19 7.41 1.08
N LEU A 54 -13.42 6.91 0.91
CA LEU A 54 -14.26 7.26 -0.24
C LEU A 54 -14.73 8.70 -0.10
N ASN A 55 -14.28 9.58 -1.00
CA ASN A 55 -14.82 10.93 -1.15
C ASN A 55 -15.78 10.93 -2.35
N ILE A 56 -17.05 11.25 -2.12
CA ILE A 56 -18.07 11.39 -3.17
C ILE A 56 -18.32 12.89 -3.36
N GLU A 57 -18.03 13.41 -4.55
CA GLU A 57 -18.30 14.80 -4.91
C GLU A 57 -19.38 14.85 -6.02
N PRO A 58 -20.35 15.78 -5.94
CA PRO A 58 -21.31 15.98 -7.01
C PRO A 58 -20.62 16.50 -8.26
N ILE A 59 -20.88 15.86 -9.40
CA ILE A 59 -20.50 16.40 -10.70
C ILE A 59 -21.53 17.48 -11.02
N GLY A 60 -21.12 18.75 -10.82
CA GLY A 60 -21.90 19.93 -11.21
C GLY A 60 -22.04 20.08 -12.72
#